data_AF-A0A524N4M4-F1
#
_entry.id   AF-A0A524N4M4-F1
#
_cell.length_a   1.000
_cell.length_b   1.000
_cell.length_c   1.000
_cell.angle_alpha   90.00
_cell.angle_beta   90.00
_cell.angle_gamma   90.00
#
_symmetry.space_group_name_H-M   'P 1'
#
loop_
_entity.id
_entity.type
_entity.pdbx_description
1 polymer ?
#
loop_
_entity_poly.entity_id
_entity_poly.type
_entity_poly.pdbx_seq_one_letter_code
_entity_poly.pdbx_strand_id
1 'polypeptide(L)'
;MRRKKGFTLVEIMIVVAIIGLLAAIAIPAFMKARNSARRNACINNLRQIDGGKDTYVLEYGGDNGDILSWGNVALYVKDITNKCYCPTATGVDRVFSNSYGISAVGVDPTCLIVTDLTHDLDYKMGS
;
A
#
# COMPACT_ATOMS: atom_id res chain seq x y z
N MET A 1 51.09 -3.23 29.62
CA MET A 1 51.19 -2.57 28.29
C MET A 1 50.19 -3.25 27.34
N ARG A 2 49.03 -2.62 27.09
CA ARG A 2 47.97 -3.19 26.24
C ARG A 2 48.39 -3.02 24.77
N ARG A 3 48.82 -4.10 24.10
CA ARG A 3 49.07 -4.08 22.65
C ARG A 3 47.72 -3.87 21.94
N LYS A 4 47.47 -2.66 21.43
CA LYS A 4 46.37 -2.43 20.49
C LYS A 4 46.74 -3.15 19.18
N LYS A 5 46.01 -4.21 18.83
CA LYS A 5 46.06 -4.80 17.48
C LYS A 5 45.38 -3.80 16.55
N GLY A 6 46.11 -3.28 15.56
CA GLY A 6 45.52 -2.50 14.47
C GLY A 6 44.83 -3.43 13.49
N PHE A 7 43.73 -2.96 12.89
CA PHE A 7 43.08 -3.66 11.78
C PHE A 7 44.03 -3.75 10.59
N THR A 8 44.11 -4.91 9.97
CA THR A 8 44.86 -5.05 8.71
C THR A 8 44.01 -4.56 7.54
N LEU A 9 44.62 -3.97 6.51
CA LEU A 9 43.91 -3.56 5.28
C LEU A 9 43.14 -4.72 4.65
N VAL A 10 43.72 -5.92 4.68
CA VAL A 10 43.12 -7.15 4.15
C VAL A 10 41.82 -7.52 4.87
N GLU A 11 41.80 -7.36 6.19
CA GLU A 11 40.63 -7.65 7.03
C GLU A 11 39.47 -6.70 6.74
N ILE A 12 39.74 -5.43 6.42
CA ILE A 12 38.70 -4.50 5.96
C ILE A 12 38.26 -4.84 4.53
N MET A 13 39.19 -5.21 3.64
CA MET A 13 38.90 -5.52 2.24
C MET A 13 37.93 -6.69 2.08
N ILE A 14 38.17 -7.80 2.80
CA ILE A 14 37.30 -8.98 2.73
C ILE A 14 35.90 -8.69 3.29
N VAL A 15 35.81 -7.87 4.33
CA VAL A 15 34.53 -7.50 4.96
C VAL A 15 33.67 -6.70 3.97
N VAL A 16 34.25 -5.68 3.32
CA VAL A 16 33.51 -4.89 2.33
C VAL A 16 33.10 -5.74 1.12
N ALA A 17 33.95 -6.68 0.68
CA ALA A 17 33.62 -7.61 -0.40
C ALA A 17 32.40 -8.50 -0.07
N ILE A 18 32.36 -9.08 1.14
CA ILE A 18 31.24 -9.93 1.58
C ILE A 18 29.97 -9.10 1.76
N ILE A 19 30.04 -7.91 2.39
CA ILE A 19 28.89 -7.02 2.54
C ILE A 19 28.33 -6.61 1.16
N GLY A 20 29.20 -6.30 0.20
CA GLY A 20 28.80 -5.96 -1.17
C GLY A 20 28.05 -7.09 -1.87
N LEU A 21 28.53 -8.34 -1.74
CA LEU A 21 27.87 -9.52 -2.28
C LEU A 21 26.48 -9.75 -1.66
N LEU A 22 26.37 -9.66 -0.34
CA LEU A 22 25.09 -9.83 0.37
C LEU A 22 24.09 -8.73 -0.02
N ALA A 23 24.55 -7.47 -0.11
CA ALA A 23 23.72 -6.34 -0.50
C ALA A 23 23.19 -6.47 -1.93
N ALA A 24 24.01 -6.96 -2.87
CA ALA A 24 23.62 -7.15 -4.27
C ALA A 24 22.41 -8.10 -4.43
N ILE A 25 22.29 -9.13 -3.57
CA ILE A 25 21.17 -10.07 -3.57
C ILE A 25 19.98 -9.50 -2.78
N ALA A 26 20.24 -8.84 -1.65
CA ALA A 26 19.19 -8.35 -0.75
C ALA A 26 18.40 -7.17 -1.32
N ILE A 27 19.04 -6.22 -2.00
CA ILE A 27 18.40 -4.99 -2.52
C ILE A 27 17.24 -5.30 -3.50
N PRO A 28 17.41 -6.08 -4.57
CA PRO A 28 16.31 -6.33 -5.52
C PRO A 28 15.15 -7.07 -4.85
N ALA A 29 15.43 -8.02 -3.97
CA ALA A 29 14.41 -8.73 -3.20
C ALA A 29 13.62 -7.78 -2.29
N PHE A 30 14.32 -6.87 -1.59
CA PHE A 30 13.70 -5.87 -0.74
C PHE A 30 12.80 -4.90 -1.53
N MET A 31 13.23 -4.46 -2.71
CA MET A 31 12.42 -3.58 -3.57
C MET A 31 11.13 -4.27 -4.04
N LYS A 32 11.21 -5.55 -4.44
CA LYS A 32 10.03 -6.35 -4.80
C LYS A 32 9.06 -6.53 -3.62
N ALA A 33 9.60 -6.81 -2.43
CA ALA A 33 8.81 -6.94 -1.21
C ALA A 33 8.09 -5.62 -0.86
N ARG A 34 8.80 -4.48 -0.95
CA ARG A 34 8.22 -3.16 -0.70
C ARG A 34 7.11 -2.80 -1.70
N ASN A 35 7.30 -3.08 -2.99
CA ASN A 35 6.27 -2.83 -3.99
C ASN A 35 5.04 -3.71 -3.77
N SER A 36 5.23 -4.98 -3.38
CA SER A 36 4.11 -5.86 -3.04
C SER A 36 3.40 -5.40 -1.77
N ALA A 37 4.13 -4.92 -0.75
CA ALA A 37 3.52 -4.33 0.45
C ALA A 37 2.68 -3.08 0.14
N ARG A 38 3.15 -2.22 -0.77
CA ARG A 38 2.39 -1.05 -1.25
C ARG A 38 1.09 -1.47 -1.95
N ARG A 39 1.16 -2.45 -2.86
CA ARG A 39 -0.02 -3.03 -3.54
C ARG A 39 -1.01 -3.59 -2.53
N ASN A 40 -0.54 -4.42 -1.62
CA ASN A 40 -1.38 -5.07 -0.61
C ASN A 40 -2.06 -4.05 0.31
N ALA A 41 -1.35 -2.99 0.70
CA ALA A 41 -1.92 -1.90 1.48
C ALA A 41 -3.00 -1.13 0.70
N CYS A 42 -2.80 -0.88 -0.60
CA CYS A 42 -3.81 -0.28 -1.46
C CYS A 42 -5.07 -1.16 -1.57
N ILE A 43 -4.92 -2.44 -1.86
CA ILE A 43 -6.04 -3.41 -1.93
C ILE A 43 -6.78 -3.50 -0.60
N ASN A 44 -6.06 -3.52 0.53
CA ASN A 44 -6.68 -3.52 1.85
C ASN A 44 -7.47 -2.23 2.13
N ASN A 45 -7.04 -1.08 1.60
CA ASN A 45 -7.80 0.16 1.70
C ASN A 45 -9.06 0.10 0.84
N LEU A 46 -8.96 -0.41 -0.40
CA LEU A 46 -10.13 -0.65 -1.25
C LEU A 46 -11.15 -1.57 -0.59
N ARG A 47 -10.71 -2.63 0.12
CA ARG A 47 -11.62 -3.55 0.84
C ARG A 47 -12.34 -2.86 1.99
N GLN A 48 -11.65 -1.97 2.68
CA GLN A 48 -12.27 -1.18 3.75
C GLN A 48 -13.26 -0.17 3.20
N ILE A 49 -12.98 0.43 2.03
CA ILE A 49 -13.92 1.30 1.32
C ILE A 49 -15.15 0.50 0.93
N ASP A 50 -14.98 -0.67 0.32
CA ASP A 50 -16.08 -1.50 -0.15
C ASP A 50 -16.98 -1.99 1.00
N GLY A 51 -16.39 -2.55 2.06
CA GLY A 51 -17.15 -2.89 3.27
C GLY A 51 -17.81 -1.68 3.94
N GLY A 52 -17.20 -0.49 3.83
CA GLY A 52 -17.79 0.77 4.30
C GLY A 52 -19.00 1.20 3.48
N LYS A 53 -18.99 0.98 2.16
CA LYS A 53 -20.15 1.19 1.28
C LYS A 53 -21.29 0.27 1.70
N ASP A 54 -21.01 -1.02 1.85
CA ASP A 54 -22.03 -2.00 2.25
C ASP A 54 -22.62 -1.67 3.62
N THR A 55 -21.79 -1.26 4.59
CA THR A 55 -22.26 -0.88 5.92
C THR A 55 -23.18 0.34 5.87
N TYR A 56 -22.83 1.36 5.09
CA TYR A 56 -23.68 2.53 4.90
C TYR A 56 -25.04 2.17 4.29
N VAL A 57 -25.03 1.33 3.25
CA VAL A 57 -26.26 0.89 2.56
C VAL A 57 -27.15 0.08 3.49
N LEU A 58 -26.57 -0.79 4.32
CA LEU A 58 -27.29 -1.56 5.33
C LEU A 58 -27.93 -0.67 6.40
N GLU A 59 -27.33 0.47 6.73
CA GLU A 59 -27.86 1.39 7.74
C GLU A 59 -28.95 2.31 7.21
N TYR A 60 -28.82 2.81 5.97
CA TYR A 60 -29.73 3.80 5.39
C TYR A 60 -30.72 3.24 4.36
N GLY A 61 -30.64 1.95 4.02
CA GLY A 61 -31.58 1.26 3.14
C GLY A 61 -31.42 1.59 1.66
N GLY A 62 -30.17 1.67 1.16
CA GLY A 62 -29.89 1.88 -0.26
C GLY A 62 -29.99 0.60 -1.10
N ASP A 63 -30.06 0.76 -2.41
CA ASP A 63 -30.09 -0.33 -3.38
C ASP A 63 -28.79 -0.39 -4.23
N ASN A 64 -28.57 -1.53 -4.89
CA ASN A 64 -27.46 -1.66 -5.85
C ASN A 64 -27.58 -0.62 -6.97
N GLY A 65 -26.47 0.05 -7.27
CA GLY A 65 -26.46 1.13 -8.26
C GLY A 65 -26.62 2.54 -7.68
N ASP A 66 -26.92 2.68 -6.39
CA ASP A 66 -26.96 3.99 -5.74
C ASP A 66 -25.58 4.66 -5.77
N ILE A 67 -25.57 5.95 -6.14
CA ILE A 67 -24.35 6.74 -6.20
C ILE A 67 -24.01 7.21 -4.79
N LEU A 68 -22.85 6.78 -4.30
CA LEU A 68 -22.36 7.14 -2.98
C LEU A 68 -21.42 8.33 -3.05
N SER A 69 -21.58 9.25 -2.11
CA SER A 69 -20.62 10.34 -1.88
C SER A 69 -19.64 9.95 -0.78
N TRP A 70 -18.40 10.43 -0.89
CA TRP A 70 -17.38 10.22 0.15
C TRP A 70 -17.83 10.67 1.54
N GLY A 71 -18.67 11.71 1.65
CA GLY A 71 -19.19 12.16 2.95
C GLY A 71 -19.96 11.09 3.72
N ASN A 72 -20.57 10.13 3.01
CA ASN A 72 -21.41 9.09 3.60
C ASN A 72 -20.60 7.86 4.01
N VAL A 73 -19.63 7.46 3.19
CA VAL A 73 -18.81 6.26 3.42
C VAL A 73 -17.61 6.56 4.32
N ALA A 74 -17.21 7.83 4.42
CA ALA A 74 -16.05 8.24 5.20
C ALA A 74 -16.13 7.99 6.72
N LEU A 75 -17.29 7.64 7.25
CA LEU A 75 -17.42 7.30 8.67
C LEU A 75 -17.12 5.82 8.93
N TYR A 76 -17.20 4.97 7.90
CA TYR A 76 -17.10 3.51 8.02
C TYR A 76 -15.73 2.97 7.61
N VAL A 77 -14.89 3.78 6.94
CA VAL A 77 -13.52 3.40 6.60
C VAL A 77 -12.59 3.78 7.75
N LYS A 78 -11.93 2.77 8.32
CA LYS A 78 -11.00 2.95 9.43
C LYS A 78 -9.80 3.82 9.01
N ASP A 79 -9.35 4.70 9.90
CA ASP A 79 -8.17 5.59 9.72
C ASP A 79 -8.25 6.62 8.58
N ILE A 80 -9.44 7.15 8.27
CA ILE A 80 -9.60 8.20 7.25
C ILE A 80 -8.77 9.46 7.49
N THR A 81 -8.60 9.86 8.75
CA THR A 81 -7.96 11.13 9.10
C THR A 81 -6.45 11.13 8.91
N ASN A 82 -5.79 9.98 8.67
CA ASN A 82 -4.31 9.98 8.60
C ASN A 82 -3.64 8.91 7.72
N LYS A 83 -4.32 7.84 7.27
CA LYS A 83 -3.61 6.71 6.60
C LYS A 83 -4.31 6.05 5.43
N CYS A 84 -5.59 6.35 5.19
CA CYS A 84 -6.28 5.79 4.02
C CYS A 84 -5.93 6.62 2.77
N TYR A 85 -4.75 6.41 2.19
CA TYR A 85 -4.34 6.94 0.90
C TYR A 85 -3.50 5.90 0.17
N CYS A 86 -3.31 6.03 -1.13
CA CYS A 86 -2.52 5.07 -1.89
C CYS A 86 -1.03 5.20 -1.48
N PRO A 87 -0.34 4.12 -1.08
CA PRO A 87 1.07 4.18 -0.69
C PRO A 87 2.04 4.64 -1.79
N THR A 88 1.56 4.66 -3.03
CA THR A 88 2.25 5.16 -4.22
C THR A 88 1.96 6.65 -4.48
N ALA A 89 0.95 7.23 -3.83
CA ALA A 89 0.59 8.63 -3.97
C ALA A 89 1.71 9.56 -3.48
N THR A 90 1.86 10.69 -4.17
CA THR A 90 2.88 11.70 -3.86
C THR A 90 2.25 13.08 -3.76
N GLY A 91 2.83 13.97 -2.94
CA GLY A 91 2.36 15.35 -2.85
C GLY A 91 0.91 15.46 -2.40
N VAL A 92 0.11 16.18 -3.19
CA VAL A 92 -1.32 16.50 -2.95
C VAL A 92 -2.23 15.28 -3.01
N ASP A 93 -1.76 14.19 -3.61
CA ASP A 93 -2.55 12.96 -3.79
C ASP A 93 -2.57 12.07 -2.53
N ARG A 94 -1.80 12.43 -1.50
CA ARG A 94 -1.79 11.74 -0.18
C ARG A 94 -3.00 12.12 0.67
N VAL A 95 -4.15 12.14 0.03
CA VAL A 95 -5.46 12.39 0.63
C VAL A 95 -6.40 11.30 0.12
N PHE A 96 -7.28 10.84 0.99
CA PHE A 96 -8.24 9.77 0.70
C PHE A 96 -9.05 10.02 -0.57
N SER A 97 -9.64 11.21 -0.72
CA SER A 97 -10.50 11.58 -1.86
C SER A 97 -9.80 11.60 -3.21
N ASN A 98 -8.48 11.82 -3.25
CA ASN A 98 -7.69 11.82 -4.49
C ASN A 98 -7.03 10.47 -4.78
N SER A 99 -6.92 9.61 -3.76
CA SER A 99 -6.26 8.31 -3.89
C SER A 99 -7.17 7.22 -4.44
N TYR A 100 -8.47 7.30 -4.15
CA TYR A 100 -9.46 6.28 -4.46
C TYR A 100 -10.68 6.91 -5.11
N GLY A 101 -11.38 6.13 -5.93
CA GLY A 101 -12.66 6.44 -6.53
C GLY A 101 -13.75 5.58 -5.90
N ILE A 102 -14.84 6.22 -5.47
CA ILE A 102 -16.03 5.53 -4.98
C ILE A 102 -16.99 5.31 -6.15
N SER A 103 -17.25 4.04 -6.44
CA SER A 103 -18.23 3.60 -7.42
C SER A 103 -19.59 3.41 -6.75
N ALA A 104 -20.62 3.14 -7.56
CA ALA A 104 -21.94 2.78 -7.06
C ALA A 104 -21.91 1.55 -6.12
N VAL A 105 -22.97 1.38 -5.34
CA VAL A 105 -23.18 0.17 -4.53
C VAL A 105 -23.14 -1.07 -5.43
N GLY A 106 -22.39 -2.09 -5.02
CA GLY A 106 -22.19 -3.32 -5.80
C GLY A 106 -21.15 -3.23 -6.95
N VAL A 107 -20.52 -2.08 -7.15
CA VAL A 107 -19.38 -1.90 -8.06
C VAL A 107 -18.11 -1.64 -7.26
N ASP A 108 -17.03 -2.35 -7.57
CA ASP A 108 -15.78 -2.21 -6.83
C ASP A 108 -15.24 -0.77 -6.83
N PRO A 109 -14.76 -0.26 -5.68
CA PRO A 109 -13.98 0.97 -5.65
C PRO A 109 -12.65 0.80 -6.39
N THR A 110 -12.17 1.89 -6.99
CA THR A 110 -10.96 1.86 -7.83
C THR A 110 -9.85 2.75 -7.25
N CYS A 111 -8.60 2.42 -7.54
CA CYS A 111 -7.48 3.32 -7.22
C CYS A 111 -7.31 4.35 -8.36
N LEU A 112 -7.25 5.63 -8.02
CA LEU A 112 -7.06 6.70 -9.00
C LEU A 112 -5.58 6.95 -9.31
N ILE A 113 -4.68 6.54 -8.41
CA ILE A 113 -3.23 6.77 -8.54
C ILE A 113 -2.57 5.71 -9.40
N VAL A 114 -2.96 4.45 -9.21
CA VAL A 114 -2.47 3.35 -10.02
C VAL A 114 -3.67 2.71 -10.69
N THR A 115 -3.76 2.92 -12.00
CA THR A 115 -4.88 2.48 -12.84
C THR A 115 -4.63 1.12 -13.50
N ASP A 116 -3.60 0.40 -13.06
CA ASP A 116 -3.34 -0.96 -13.51
C ASP A 116 -4.22 -1.97 -12.77
N LEU A 117 -4.41 -3.15 -13.37
CA LEU A 117 -5.16 -4.25 -12.76
C LEU A 117 -4.49 -4.83 -11.49
N THR A 118 -3.30 -4.34 -11.09
CA THR A 118 -2.59 -4.85 -9.93
C THR A 118 -3.03 -4.20 -8.61
N HIS A 119 -3.80 -3.11 -8.71
CA HIS A 119 -4.40 -2.40 -7.58
C HIS A 119 -5.94 -2.48 -7.64
N ASP A 120 -6.45 -3.64 -8.03
CA ASP A 120 -7.87 -3.98 -8.06
C ASP A 120 -8.22 -4.92 -6.89
N LEU A 121 -9.47 -4.87 -6.42
CA LEU A 121 -9.97 -5.74 -5.35
C LEU A 121 -9.94 -7.21 -5.72
N ASP A 122 -10.26 -7.49 -6.99
CA ASP A 122 -10.28 -8.83 -7.58
C ASP A 122 -8.89 -9.35 -7.98
N TYR A 123 -7.84 -8.54 -7.79
CA TYR A 123 -6.48 -8.96 -8.08
C TYR A 123 -6.06 -10.14 -7.19
N LYS A 124 -6.02 -11.34 -7.76
CA LYS A 124 -5.49 -12.53 -7.09
C LYS A 124 -3.97 -12.46 -7.02
N MET A 125 -3.43 -12.38 -5.81
CA MET A 125 -2.00 -12.48 -5.54
C MET A 125 -1.50 -13.91 -5.82
N GLY A 126 -1.33 -14.31 -7.07
CA GLY A 126 -0.80 -15.66 -7.35
C GLY A 126 -1.00 -16.25 -8.73
N SER A 127 -0.63 -15.53 -9.79
CA SER A 127 -0.25 -16.14 -11.07
C SER A 127 1.12 -15.64 -11.49
#